data_AF-A0A4D9CW41-F1
#
_entry.id   AF-A0A4D9CW41-F1
#
_cell.length_a   1.000
_cell.length_b   1.000
_cell.length_c   1.000
_cell.angle_alpha   90.00
_cell.angle_beta   90.00
_cell.angle_gamma   90.00
#
_symmetry.space_group_name_H-M   'P 1'
#
loop_
_entity.id
_entity.type
_entity.pdbx_description
1 polymer ?
#
loop_
_entity_poly.entity_id
_entity_poly.type
_entity_poly.pdbx_seq_one_letter_code
_entity_poly.pdbx_strand_id
1 'polypeptide(L)'
;MLRLPESPRWLAAQGKHEAAKASLGGIRQEEEVEGELAGMEAAVEDGGTMLGFGVQLLEQFSGINALPWYGVHISMIALPNRGTITASTLTGERRSLFAPFTFAASDYQNVKRLAGVIIACTALCTSWNFAYSWGPLAWVV
;
A
#
# COMPACT_ATOMS: atom_id res chain seq x y z
N MET A 1 -26.59 -1.77 -14.18
CA MET A 1 -25.71 -2.01 -13.01
C MET A 1 -24.64 -2.99 -13.44
N LEU A 2 -23.37 -2.59 -13.42
CA LEU A 2 -22.25 -3.48 -13.73
C LEU A 2 -22.05 -4.43 -12.53
N ARG A 3 -22.24 -5.73 -12.71
CA ARG A 3 -21.92 -6.74 -11.68
C ARG A 3 -20.52 -7.26 -11.96
N LEU A 4 -19.61 -7.10 -11.02
CA LEU A 4 -18.31 -7.74 -11.08
C LEU A 4 -18.46 -9.25 -10.78
N PRO A 5 -17.73 -10.12 -11.49
CA PRO A 5 -17.70 -11.54 -11.16
C PRO A 5 -17.08 -11.77 -9.77
N GLU A 6 -17.42 -12.90 -9.15
CA GLU A 6 -16.84 -13.31 -7.86
C GLU A 6 -15.34 -13.65 -8.02
N SER A 7 -14.52 -13.39 -7.01
CA SER A 7 -13.07 -13.60 -7.11
C SER A 7 -12.74 -15.08 -7.39
N PRO A 8 -11.95 -15.40 -8.45
CA PRO A 8 -11.52 -16.77 -8.75
C PRO A 8 -10.82 -17.45 -7.56
N ARG A 9 -9.99 -16.70 -6.82
CA ARG A 9 -9.27 -17.19 -5.64
C ARG A 9 -10.22 -17.57 -4.50
N TRP A 10 -11.30 -16.80 -4.30
CA TRP A 10 -12.31 -17.11 -3.29
C TRP A 10 -13.11 -18.35 -3.68
N LEU A 11 -13.48 -18.49 -4.95
CA LEU A 11 -14.16 -19.68 -5.47
C LEU A 11 -13.28 -20.94 -5.36
N ALA A 12 -11.99 -20.83 -5.65
CA ALA A 12 -11.01 -21.90 -5.45
C ALA A 12 -10.90 -22.31 -3.98
N ALA A 13 -10.82 -21.34 -3.06
CA ALA A 13 -10.78 -21.61 -1.61
C ALA A 13 -12.07 -22.29 -1.07
N GLN A 14 -13.20 -22.16 -1.76
CA GLN A 14 -14.47 -22.81 -1.44
C GLN A 14 -14.64 -24.18 -2.13
N GLY A 15 -13.62 -24.65 -2.87
CA GLY A 15 -13.68 -25.90 -3.65
C GLY A 15 -14.57 -25.83 -4.89
N LYS A 16 -14.95 -24.62 -5.35
CA LYS A 16 -15.82 -24.41 -6.53
C LYS A 16 -15.00 -24.20 -7.80
N HIS A 17 -14.26 -25.23 -8.21
CA HIS A 17 -13.27 -25.17 -9.29
C HIS A 17 -13.83 -24.69 -10.65
N GLU A 18 -14.99 -25.20 -11.07
CA GLU A 18 -15.61 -24.81 -12.36
C GLU A 18 -16.02 -23.33 -12.40
N ALA A 19 -16.57 -22.83 -11.29
CA ALA A 19 -16.94 -21.42 -11.16
C ALA A 19 -15.68 -20.53 -11.12
N ALA A 20 -14.62 -20.99 -10.45
CA ALA A 20 -13.34 -20.30 -10.42
C ALA A 20 -12.72 -20.21 -11.82
N LYS A 21 -12.74 -21.30 -12.59
CA LYS A 21 -12.26 -21.35 -13.99
C LYS A 21 -13.05 -20.39 -14.87
N ALA A 22 -14.38 -20.41 -14.79
CA ALA A 22 -15.24 -19.50 -15.55
C ALA A 22 -14.98 -18.02 -15.22
N SER A 23 -14.76 -17.70 -13.93
CA SER A 23 -14.42 -16.33 -13.55
C SER A 23 -13.00 -15.92 -13.98
N LEU A 24 -12.04 -16.85 -13.98
CA LEU A 24 -10.65 -16.57 -14.35
C LEU A 24 -10.49 -16.43 -15.87
N GLY A 25 -11.19 -17.26 -16.66
CA GLY A 25 -11.23 -17.17 -18.12
C GLY A 25 -11.85 -15.87 -18.65
N GLY A 26 -12.58 -15.12 -17.82
CA GLY A 26 -13.03 -13.76 -18.16
C GLY A 26 -11.93 -12.70 -18.10
N ILE A 27 -10.77 -13.01 -17.49
CA ILE A 27 -9.68 -12.05 -17.20
C ILE A 27 -8.35 -12.50 -17.84
N ARG A 28 -8.15 -13.82 -18.02
CA ARG A 28 -6.91 -14.43 -18.51
C ARG A 28 -7.11 -15.17 -19.84
N GLN A 29 -6.02 -15.46 -20.52
CA GLN A 29 -6.03 -16.34 -21.70
C GLN A 29 -6.25 -17.78 -21.27
N GLU A 30 -7.05 -18.54 -22.03
CA GLU A 30 -7.47 -19.91 -21.72
C GLU A 30 -6.30 -20.85 -21.33
N GLU A 31 -5.15 -20.70 -21.99
CA GLU A 31 -3.94 -21.51 -21.77
C GLU A 31 -3.27 -21.25 -20.40
N GLU A 32 -3.44 -20.06 -19.83
CA GLU A 32 -2.87 -19.67 -18.53
C GLU A 32 -3.80 -19.99 -17.36
N VAL A 33 -5.11 -20.15 -17.61
CA VAL A 33 -6.15 -20.30 -16.58
C VAL A 33 -5.90 -21.52 -15.69
N GLU A 34 -5.53 -22.66 -16.27
CA GLU A 34 -5.33 -23.90 -15.50
C GLU A 34 -4.08 -23.82 -14.62
N GLY A 35 -3.00 -23.24 -15.14
CA GLY A 35 -1.76 -23.04 -14.38
C GLY A 35 -1.92 -22.02 -13.25
N GLU A 36 -2.60 -20.89 -13.51
CA GLU A 36 -2.88 -19.89 -12.49
C GLU A 36 -3.84 -20.43 -11.41
N LEU A 37 -4.86 -21.21 -11.78
CA LEU A 37 -5.81 -21.81 -10.83
C LEU A 37 -5.10 -22.77 -9.87
N ALA A 38 -4.22 -23.64 -10.39
CA ALA A 38 -3.41 -24.54 -9.56
C ALA A 38 -2.48 -23.76 -8.61
N GLY A 39 -1.89 -22.66 -9.08
CA GLY A 39 -1.10 -21.76 -8.24
C GLY A 39 -1.91 -21.08 -7.13
N MET A 40 -3.17 -20.71 -7.41
CA MET A 40 -4.07 -20.12 -6.43
C MET A 40 -4.46 -21.12 -5.34
N GLU A 41 -4.75 -22.37 -5.71
CA GLU A 41 -5.09 -23.43 -4.76
C GLU A 41 -3.93 -23.73 -3.81
N ALA A 42 -2.70 -23.80 -4.33
CA ALA A 42 -1.50 -23.93 -3.51
C ALA A 42 -1.29 -22.72 -2.58
N ALA A 43 -1.57 -21.50 -3.04
CA ALA A 43 -1.40 -20.28 -2.24
C ALA A 43 -2.48 -20.08 -1.16
N VAL A 44 -3.62 -20.76 -1.25
CA VAL A 44 -4.65 -20.76 -0.19
C VAL A 44 -4.14 -21.50 1.05
N GLU A 45 -3.22 -22.45 0.89
CA GLU A 45 -2.65 -23.24 1.97
C GLU A 45 -1.58 -22.48 2.77
N ASP A 46 -0.84 -21.56 2.11
CA ASP A 46 0.37 -20.92 2.66
C ASP A 46 0.11 -19.65 3.50
N GLY A 47 -0.92 -19.66 4.34
CA GLY A 47 -1.50 -18.49 5.04
C GLY A 47 -0.51 -17.47 5.64
N GLY A 48 -0.18 -16.41 4.87
CA GLY A 48 0.66 -15.28 5.28
C GLY A 48 0.02 -14.26 6.25
N THR A 49 -0.99 -14.68 7.02
CA THR A 49 -1.83 -13.79 7.85
C THR A 49 -1.03 -13.04 8.92
N MET A 50 -0.05 -13.70 9.54
CA MET A 50 0.77 -13.06 10.59
C MET A 50 1.70 -11.99 10.02
N LEU A 51 2.27 -12.21 8.84
CA LEU A 51 3.10 -11.22 8.15
C LEU A 51 2.26 -10.02 7.72
N GLY A 52 1.08 -10.26 7.15
CA GLY A 52 0.13 -9.20 6.81
C GLY A 52 -0.26 -8.35 8.03
N PHE A 53 -0.58 -8.99 9.16
CA PHE A 53 -0.87 -8.29 10.41
C PHE A 53 0.32 -7.47 10.93
N GLY A 54 1.52 -8.05 10.91
CA GLY A 54 2.74 -7.37 11.35
C GLY A 54 3.05 -6.13 10.52
N VAL A 55 2.94 -6.23 9.20
CA VAL A 55 3.11 -5.09 8.28
C VAL A 55 2.09 -3.99 8.60
N GLN A 56 0.82 -4.35 8.79
CA GLN A 56 -0.24 -3.37 9.06
C GLN A 56 0.00 -2.58 10.36
N LEU A 57 0.53 -3.24 11.39
CA LEU A 57 0.88 -2.57 12.65
C LEU A 57 2.07 -1.63 12.49
N LEU A 58 3.13 -2.09 11.82
CA LEU A 58 4.33 -1.29 11.59
C LEU A 58 4.02 0.00 10.79
N GLU A 59 3.11 -0.09 9.83
CA GLU A 59 2.63 1.09 9.09
C GLU A 59 2.00 2.13 10.01
N GLN A 60 1.22 1.71 11.02
CA GLN A 60 0.59 2.66 11.95
C GLN A 60 1.60 3.29 12.92
N PHE A 61 2.60 2.54 13.39
CA PHE A 61 3.65 3.05 14.28
C PHE A 61 4.54 4.11 13.63
N SER A 62 4.61 4.14 12.30
CA SER A 62 5.32 5.21 11.57
C SER A 62 4.73 6.62 11.83
N GLY A 63 3.53 6.71 12.38
CA GLY A 63 2.85 7.98 12.62
C GLY A 63 2.28 8.61 11.34
N ILE A 64 2.14 7.84 10.25
CA ILE A 64 1.58 8.32 8.97
C ILE A 64 0.19 8.95 9.12
N ASN A 65 -0.58 8.50 10.11
CA ASN A 65 -1.91 9.02 10.42
C ASN A 65 -1.87 10.33 11.25
N ALA A 66 -0.75 10.67 11.90
CA ALA A 66 -0.64 11.91 12.65
C ALA A 66 -0.74 13.15 11.73
N LEU A 67 -0.26 13.05 10.48
CA LEU A 67 -0.27 14.15 9.53
C LEU A 67 -1.68 14.48 9.00
N PRO A 68 -2.52 13.52 8.56
CA PRO A 68 -3.90 13.82 8.19
C PRO A 68 -4.75 14.37 9.36
N TRP A 69 -4.59 13.83 10.57
CA TRP A 69 -5.43 14.21 11.71
C TRP A 69 -4.97 15.49 12.40
N TYR A 70 -3.65 15.67 12.54
CA TYR A 70 -3.06 16.74 13.33
C TYR A 70 -2.09 17.63 12.54
N GLY A 71 -1.93 17.43 11.23
CA GLY A 71 -0.95 18.17 10.42
C GLY A 71 -1.09 19.68 10.52
N VAL A 72 -2.32 20.19 10.60
CA VAL A 72 -2.58 21.63 10.82
C VAL A 72 -2.11 22.08 12.20
N HIS A 73 -2.42 21.31 13.25
CA HIS A 73 -2.00 21.62 14.63
C HIS A 73 -0.48 21.55 14.79
N ILE A 74 0.16 20.52 14.24
CA ILE A 74 1.62 20.37 14.21
C ILE A 74 2.26 21.55 13.47
N SER A 75 1.69 21.93 12.31
CA SER A 75 2.17 23.06 11.53
C SER A 75 1.99 24.40 12.26
N MET A 76 0.93 24.56 13.06
CA MET A 76 0.74 25.78 13.88
C MET A 76 1.79 25.92 14.98
N ILE A 77 2.22 24.81 15.56
CA ILE A 77 3.30 24.79 16.57
C ILE A 77 4.65 25.06 15.89
N ALA A 78 4.88 24.49 14.71
CA ALA A 78 6.16 24.58 14.00
C ALA A 78 6.33 25.87 13.15
N LEU A 79 5.25 26.45 12.64
CA LEU A 79 5.24 27.62 11.75
C LEU A 79 4.29 28.71 12.31
N PRO A 80 4.82 29.68 13.08
CA PRO A 80 3.99 30.65 13.82
C PRO A 80 3.22 31.68 12.96
N ASN A 81 3.40 31.72 11.64
CA ASN A 81 2.73 32.70 10.77
C ASN A 81 2.15 32.08 9.48
N ARG A 82 0.82 32.17 9.32
CA ARG A 82 -0.05 32.07 8.10
C ARG A 82 0.18 30.97 7.03
N GLY A 83 1.19 30.11 7.15
CA GLY A 83 1.50 29.03 6.19
C GLY A 83 1.04 27.62 6.60
N THR A 84 0.20 27.51 7.63
CA THR A 84 -0.13 26.22 8.26
C THR A 84 -1.06 25.36 7.41
N ILE A 85 -2.04 26.00 6.77
CA ILE A 85 -2.96 25.35 5.84
C ILE A 85 -2.22 24.98 4.56
N THR A 86 -1.39 25.88 4.02
CA THR A 86 -0.59 25.60 2.81
C THR A 86 0.40 24.44 3.02
N ALA A 87 1.09 24.39 4.17
CA ALA A 87 1.97 23.26 4.51
C ALA A 87 1.22 21.92 4.62
N SER A 88 0.01 21.93 5.17
CA SER A 88 -0.83 20.73 5.30
C SER A 88 -1.34 20.25 3.93
N THR A 89 -1.82 21.16 3.08
CA THR A 89 -2.25 20.85 1.71
C THR A 89 -1.10 20.28 0.87
N LEU A 90 0.08 20.90 0.93
CA LEU A 90 1.29 20.42 0.23
C LEU A 90 1.72 19.01 0.67
N THR A 91 1.38 18.61 1.89
CA THR A 91 1.66 17.26 2.40
C THR A 91 0.68 16.23 1.81
N GLY A 92 -0.60 16.57 1.70
CA GLY A 92 -1.60 15.75 1.01
C GLY A 92 -1.31 15.60 -0.49
N GLU A 93 -0.99 16.70 -1.18
CA GLU A 93 -0.65 16.71 -2.61
C GLU A 93 0.55 15.82 -2.92
N ARG A 94 1.63 15.92 -2.12
CA ARG A 94 2.82 15.06 -2.27
C ARG A 94 2.49 13.58 -2.13
N ARG A 95 1.59 13.19 -1.22
CA ARG A 95 1.17 11.79 -1.07
C ARG A 95 0.44 11.27 -2.32
N SER A 96 -0.42 12.09 -2.92
CA SER A 96 -1.13 11.74 -4.15
C SER A 96 -0.20 11.61 -5.35
N LEU A 97 0.86 12.42 -5.42
CA LEU A 97 1.86 12.36 -6.49
C LEU A 97 2.81 11.18 -6.35
N PHE A 98 3.11 10.74 -5.12
CA PHE A 98 4.05 9.65 -4.88
C PHE A 98 3.42 8.26 -5.04
N ALA A 99 2.13 8.10 -4.74
CA ALA A 99 1.42 6.83 -4.90
C ALA A 99 1.55 6.18 -6.31
N PRO A 100 1.35 6.90 -7.44
CA PRO A 100 1.53 6.31 -8.76
C PRO A 100 3.00 5.95 -9.06
N PHE A 101 3.96 6.70 -8.51
CA PHE A 101 5.39 6.36 -8.63
C PHE A 101 5.69 5.03 -7.95
N THR A 102 5.18 4.80 -6.73
CA THR A 102 5.33 3.53 -6.02
C THR A 102 4.60 2.37 -6.70
N PHE A 103 3.46 2.62 -7.33
CA PHE A 103 2.72 1.59 -8.06
C PHE A 103 3.49 1.13 -9.31
N ALA A 104 3.90 2.08 -10.16
CA ALA A 104 4.73 1.77 -11.32
C ALA A 104 5.99 1.01 -10.90
N ALA A 105 6.65 1.50 -9.85
CA ALA A 105 7.80 0.88 -9.23
C ALA A 105 7.59 -0.56 -8.74
N SER A 106 6.44 -0.88 -8.13
CA SER A 106 6.12 -2.25 -7.68
C SER A 106 5.98 -3.24 -8.82
N ASP A 107 5.45 -2.79 -9.96
CA ASP A 107 5.31 -3.62 -11.16
C ASP A 107 6.68 -3.92 -11.80
N TYR A 108 7.62 -2.96 -11.69
CA TYR A 108 9.00 -3.13 -12.12
C TYR A 108 9.88 -3.95 -11.16
N GLN A 109 9.40 -4.42 -10.00
CA GLN A 109 10.23 -5.15 -9.02
C GLN A 109 10.81 -6.47 -9.52
N ASN A 110 10.36 -6.98 -10.67
CA ASN A 110 11.07 -8.05 -11.40
C ASN A 110 12.51 -7.65 -11.80
N VAL A 111 12.80 -6.35 -11.93
CA VAL A 111 14.15 -5.81 -12.18
C VAL A 111 14.77 -5.39 -10.84
N LYS A 112 15.56 -6.30 -10.24
CA LYS A 112 16.22 -6.17 -8.92
C LYS A 112 16.93 -4.82 -8.65
N ARG A 113 17.38 -4.12 -9.70
CA ARG A 113 18.08 -2.81 -9.59
C ARG A 113 17.12 -1.64 -9.35
N LEU A 114 15.92 -1.66 -9.96
CA LEU A 114 14.93 -0.60 -9.75
C LEU A 114 14.31 -0.73 -8.35
N ALA A 115 14.02 -1.96 -7.94
CA ALA A 115 13.47 -2.27 -6.62
C ALA A 115 14.29 -1.66 -5.47
N GLY A 116 15.63 -1.74 -5.54
CA GLY A 116 16.51 -1.17 -4.52
C GLY A 116 16.43 0.36 -4.44
N VAL A 117 16.37 1.06 -5.57
CA VAL A 117 16.24 2.53 -5.62
C VAL A 117 14.89 2.98 -5.08
N ILE A 118 13.83 2.24 -5.41
CA ILE A 118 12.47 2.52 -4.94
C ILE A 118 12.36 2.29 -3.43
N ILE A 119 12.87 1.17 -2.93
CA ILE A 119 12.89 0.88 -1.49
C ILE A 119 13.67 1.97 -0.75
N ALA A 120 14.81 2.41 -1.29
CA ALA A 120 15.58 3.51 -0.71
C ALA A 120 14.80 4.83 -0.74
N CYS A 121 14.14 5.20 -1.85
CA CYS A 121 13.32 6.41 -1.93
C CYS A 121 12.11 6.36 -0.98
N THR A 122 11.41 5.24 -0.91
CA THR A 122 10.29 5.04 0.03
C THR A 122 10.76 5.06 1.47
N ALA A 123 11.91 4.46 1.79
CA ALA A 123 12.53 4.51 3.11
C ALA A 123 12.96 5.95 3.50
N LEU A 124 13.51 6.72 2.56
CA LEU A 124 13.86 8.13 2.77
C LEU A 124 12.61 9.00 2.96
N CYS A 125 11.55 8.77 2.18
CA CYS A 125 10.29 9.49 2.34
C CYS A 125 9.57 9.12 3.65
N THR A 126 9.53 7.85 4.03
CA THR A 126 8.92 7.41 5.30
C THR A 126 9.70 7.90 6.50
N SER A 127 11.04 7.89 6.46
CA SER A 127 11.88 8.47 7.52
C SER A 127 11.74 9.99 7.61
N TRP A 128 11.57 10.70 6.49
CA TRP A 128 11.25 12.13 6.50
C TRP A 128 9.85 12.42 7.08
N ASN A 129 8.84 11.63 6.70
CA ASN A 129 7.49 11.75 7.27
C ASN A 129 7.49 11.41 8.78
N PHE A 130 8.27 10.41 9.20
CA PHE A 130 8.48 10.06 10.60
C PHE A 130 9.16 11.21 11.35
N ALA A 131 10.20 11.82 10.78
CA ALA A 131 10.86 12.99 11.39
C ALA A 131 9.93 14.20 11.47
N TYR A 132 9.00 14.38 10.53
CA TYR A 132 7.99 15.45 10.60
C TYR A 132 6.84 15.17 11.57
N SER A 133 6.44 13.89 11.72
CA SER A 133 5.37 13.50 12.65
C SER A 133 5.87 13.40 14.09
N TRP A 134 7.07 12.86 14.31
CA TRP A 134 7.68 12.66 15.63
C TRP A 134 8.69 13.73 16.02
N GLY A 135 9.28 14.47 15.07
CA GLY A 135 10.23 15.55 15.38
C GLY A 135 9.67 16.55 16.37
N PRO A 136 8.47 17.13 16.13
CA PRO A 136 7.85 18.03 17.10
C PRO A 136 7.55 17.41 18.47
N LEU A 137 7.36 16.08 18.53
CA LEU A 137 7.14 15.36 19.80
C LEU A 137 8.45 15.09 20.57
N ALA A 138 9.56 14.87 19.86
CA ALA A 138 10.87 14.58 20.46
C ALA A 138 11.55 15.81 21.10
N TRP A 139 11.15 17.02 20.71
CA TRP A 139 11.69 18.28 21.28
C TRP A 139 10.83 18.87 22.41
N VAL A 140 9.73 18.20 22.79
CA VAL A 140 8.77 18.65 23.83
C VAL A 140 8.82 17.76 25.09
N VAL A 141 9.68 16.75 25.11
CA VAL A 141 9.99 15.91 26.30
C VAL A 141 11.37 16.26 26.85
#